data_AF-A0A2Z6RFC8-F1
#
_entry.id   AF-A0A2Z6RFC8-F1
#
_cell.length_a   1.000
_cell.length_b   1.000
_cell.length_c   1.000
_cell.angle_alpha   90.00
_cell.angle_beta   90.00
_cell.angle_gamma   90.00
#
_symmetry.space_group_name_H-M   'P 1'
#
loop_
_entity.id
_entity.type
_entity.pdbx_description
1 polymer ?
#
loop_
_entity_poly.entity_id
_entity_poly.type
_entity_poly.pdbx_seq_one_letter_code
_entity_poly.pdbx_strand_id
1 'polypeptide(L)'
;ETVIILKPLERVTKNLSGSLYPTIADVQFYFNEIHDHLKYCVEREDGFGQYMLAASINEKLKEYWLIIDNNTTISSILDPRNKIFLFESGEPTTNTIAILHEQFSFYLSQKPQSQASLPSTSLREYFRQLKKRRIGVTAETTLPPSLSPDFAKIERYLALPCDENVEALLWWQAHSTKFLVLSLMAKDYLAIQSTSVACEQAFSVAGNTITKV
;
A
#
# COMPACT_ATOMS: atom_id res chain seq x y z
N GLU A 1 -2.42 30.87 -15.72
CA GLU A 1 -3.31 29.71 -15.97
C GLU A 1 -2.53 28.40 -16.05
N THR A 2 -1.47 28.27 -16.84
CA THR A 2 -0.64 27.03 -16.91
C THR A 2 -0.19 26.50 -15.55
N VAL A 3 0.25 27.40 -14.67
CA VAL A 3 0.68 27.06 -13.30
C VAL A 3 -0.44 26.38 -12.50
N ILE A 4 -1.70 26.70 -12.75
CA ILE A 4 -2.84 26.06 -12.06
C ILE A 4 -2.93 24.58 -12.45
N ILE A 5 -2.67 24.26 -13.72
CA ILE A 5 -2.64 22.87 -14.21
C ILE A 5 -1.39 22.16 -13.69
N LEU A 6 -0.20 22.75 -13.88
CA LEU A 6 1.06 22.04 -13.67
C LEU A 6 1.55 21.98 -12.22
N LYS A 7 1.08 22.86 -11.34
CA LYS A 7 1.56 22.90 -9.94
C LYS A 7 1.23 21.62 -9.15
N PRO A 8 0.02 21.03 -9.25
CA PRO A 8 -0.23 19.72 -8.64
C PRO A 8 0.65 18.61 -9.20
N LEU A 9 0.85 18.57 -10.53
CA LEU A 9 1.74 17.60 -11.17
C LEU A 9 3.18 17.72 -10.63
N GLU A 10 3.70 18.94 -10.54
CA GLU A 10 5.04 19.20 -9.99
C GLU A 10 5.19 18.72 -8.54
N ARG A 11 4.18 18.95 -7.70
CA ARG A 11 4.16 18.48 -6.32
C ARG A 11 4.15 16.96 -6.22
N VAL A 12 3.30 16.30 -7.02
CA VAL A 12 3.23 14.84 -7.07
C VAL A 12 4.54 14.25 -7.56
N THR A 13 5.11 14.78 -8.65
CA THR A 13 6.41 14.32 -9.18
C THR A 13 7.49 14.42 -8.12
N LYS A 14 7.58 15.55 -7.40
CA LYS A 14 8.55 15.70 -6.31
C LYS A 14 8.35 14.67 -5.20
N ASN A 15 7.10 14.39 -4.84
CA ASN A 15 6.81 13.44 -3.77
C ASN A 15 7.15 11.99 -4.17
N LEU A 16 6.71 11.56 -5.37
CA LEU A 16 7.03 10.24 -5.91
C LEU A 16 8.53 10.05 -6.23
N SER A 17 9.27 11.15 -6.39
CA SER A 17 10.74 11.14 -6.54
C SER A 17 11.49 10.99 -5.21
N GLY A 18 10.78 10.93 -4.08
CA GLY A 18 11.39 10.74 -2.77
C GLY A 18 12.04 9.37 -2.58
N SER A 19 13.02 9.28 -1.68
CA SER A 19 13.75 8.04 -1.36
C SER A 19 13.84 7.71 0.12
N LEU A 20 13.29 8.58 0.98
CA LEU A 20 13.35 8.43 2.44
C LEU A 20 12.05 7.86 3.04
N TYR A 21 11.07 7.58 2.20
CA TYR A 21 9.76 7.07 2.60
C TYR A 21 9.17 6.23 1.46
N PRO A 22 8.23 5.30 1.76
CA PRO A 22 7.53 4.54 0.73
C PRO A 22 6.84 5.47 -0.27
N THR A 23 7.12 5.30 -1.56
CA THR A 23 6.52 6.14 -2.62
C THR A 23 5.54 5.38 -3.51
N ILE A 24 5.73 4.07 -3.71
CA ILE A 24 4.86 3.27 -4.60
C ILE A 24 3.40 3.22 -4.12
N ALA A 25 3.17 3.27 -2.80
CA ALA A 25 1.84 3.23 -2.21
C ALA A 25 1.01 4.50 -2.44
N ASP A 26 1.65 5.60 -2.85
CA ASP A 26 0.96 6.85 -3.13
C ASP A 26 0.65 7.02 -4.63
N VAL A 27 1.13 6.13 -5.51
CA VAL A 27 1.01 6.28 -6.97
C VAL A 27 -0.45 6.35 -7.40
N GLN A 28 -1.30 5.44 -6.92
CA GLN A 28 -2.72 5.43 -7.30
C GLN A 28 -3.48 6.61 -6.71
N PHE A 29 -3.15 6.99 -5.48
CA PHE A 29 -3.69 8.18 -4.84
C PHE A 29 -3.43 9.42 -5.68
N TYR A 30 -2.16 9.72 -5.96
CA TYR A 30 -1.82 10.90 -6.73
C TYR A 30 -2.30 10.84 -8.18
N PHE A 31 -2.40 9.65 -8.78
CA PHE A 31 -2.98 9.50 -10.10
C PHE A 31 -4.45 9.99 -10.11
N ASN A 32 -5.26 9.52 -9.18
CA ASN A 32 -6.67 9.90 -9.06
C ASN A 32 -6.81 11.39 -8.76
N GLU A 33 -6.02 11.93 -7.82
CA GLU A 33 -6.02 13.36 -7.48
C GLU A 33 -5.66 14.25 -8.68
N ILE A 34 -4.66 13.85 -9.49
CA ILE A 34 -4.30 14.57 -10.71
C ILE A 34 -5.44 14.47 -11.72
N HIS A 35 -6.01 13.28 -11.92
CA HIS A 35 -7.11 13.07 -12.86
C HIS A 35 -8.31 13.96 -12.51
N ASP A 36 -8.70 14.02 -11.23
CA ASP A 36 -9.82 14.84 -10.76
C ASP A 36 -9.52 16.34 -10.86
N HIS A 37 -8.30 16.76 -10.55
CA HIS A 37 -7.86 18.14 -10.76
C HIS A 37 -7.89 18.56 -12.24
N LEU A 38 -7.44 17.68 -13.14
CA LEU A 38 -7.47 17.94 -14.58
C LEU A 38 -8.91 18.00 -15.09
N LYS A 39 -9.78 17.10 -14.63
CA LYS A 39 -11.21 17.11 -14.95
C LYS A 39 -11.86 18.42 -14.50
N TYR A 40 -11.61 18.85 -13.27
CA TYR A 40 -12.04 20.15 -12.78
C TYR A 40 -11.55 21.29 -13.68
N CYS A 41 -10.28 21.29 -14.10
CA CYS A 41 -9.75 22.32 -15.00
C CYS A 41 -10.42 22.33 -16.39
N VAL A 42 -10.90 21.18 -16.87
CA VAL A 42 -11.61 21.06 -18.16
C VAL A 42 -13.06 21.54 -18.06
N GLU A 43 -13.73 21.24 -16.94
CA GLU A 43 -15.18 21.49 -16.75
C GLU A 43 -15.50 22.90 -16.21
N ARG A 44 -14.48 23.69 -15.89
CA ARG A 44 -14.66 25.06 -15.37
C ARG A 44 -15.27 26.01 -16.40
N GLU A 45 -16.30 26.74 -15.98
CA GLU A 45 -17.06 27.69 -16.81
C GLU A 45 -16.51 29.13 -16.77
N ASP A 46 -15.42 29.40 -16.06
CA ASP A 46 -14.90 30.74 -15.78
C ASP A 46 -13.99 31.34 -16.87
N GLY A 47 -14.11 30.85 -18.10
CA GLY A 47 -13.30 31.31 -19.24
C GLY A 47 -11.84 30.85 -19.18
N PHE A 48 -11.57 29.74 -18.48
CA PHE A 48 -10.23 29.17 -18.35
C PHE A 48 -9.60 28.82 -19.70
N GLY A 49 -8.62 29.62 -20.15
CA GLY A 49 -8.08 29.55 -21.51
C GLY A 49 -7.24 28.31 -21.83
N GLN A 50 -6.89 27.50 -20.82
CA GLN A 50 -5.99 26.36 -20.97
C GLN A 50 -6.66 24.99 -20.77
N TYR A 51 -7.98 24.92 -20.91
CA TYR A 51 -8.71 23.65 -20.81
C TYR A 51 -8.20 22.58 -21.80
N MET A 52 -7.76 22.97 -23.01
CA MET A 52 -7.19 22.02 -23.97
C MET A 52 -5.88 21.39 -23.47
N LEU A 53 -5.03 22.15 -22.79
CA LEU A 53 -3.81 21.61 -22.17
C LEU A 53 -4.16 20.59 -21.08
N ALA A 54 -5.14 20.92 -20.23
CA ALA A 54 -5.62 20.00 -19.20
C ALA A 54 -6.21 18.72 -19.82
N ALA A 55 -6.99 18.85 -20.89
CA ALA A 55 -7.58 17.72 -21.61
C ALA A 55 -6.50 16.79 -22.22
N SER A 56 -5.49 17.34 -22.90
CA SER A 56 -4.40 16.54 -23.48
C SER A 56 -3.56 15.82 -22.42
N ILE A 57 -3.28 16.46 -21.29
CA ILE A 57 -2.60 15.81 -20.17
C ILE A 57 -3.47 14.68 -19.62
N ASN A 58 -4.78 14.91 -19.46
CA ASN A 58 -5.70 13.91 -18.93
C ASN A 58 -5.84 12.68 -19.85
N GLU A 59 -5.89 12.88 -21.17
CA GLU A 59 -5.87 11.79 -22.15
C GLU A 59 -4.61 10.96 -22.00
N LYS A 60 -3.44 11.61 -21.88
CA LYS A 60 -2.18 10.89 -21.70
C LYS A 60 -2.13 10.12 -20.38
N LEU A 61 -2.66 10.70 -19.32
CA LEU A 61 -2.74 10.09 -18.01
C LEU A 61 -3.59 8.81 -18.05
N LYS A 62 -4.72 8.81 -18.76
CA LYS A 62 -5.56 7.62 -18.96
C LYS A 62 -4.83 6.49 -19.68
N GLU A 63 -3.97 6.78 -20.65
CA GLU A 63 -3.15 5.74 -21.28
C GLU A 63 -2.20 5.09 -20.27
N TYR A 64 -1.58 5.88 -19.39
CA TYR A 64 -0.68 5.37 -18.35
C TYR A 64 -1.41 4.56 -17.27
N TRP A 65 -2.67 4.88 -16.97
CA TRP A 65 -3.49 4.09 -16.06
C TRP A 65 -3.59 2.62 -16.49
N LEU A 66 -3.73 2.38 -17.79
CA LEU A 66 -3.95 1.04 -18.33
C LEU A 66 -2.73 0.12 -18.21
N ILE A 67 -1.55 0.70 -17.98
CA ILE A 67 -0.29 -0.04 -17.82
C ILE A 67 0.21 -0.03 -16.37
N ILE A 68 -0.56 0.53 -15.43
CA ILE A 68 -0.16 0.56 -14.03
C ILE A 68 -0.14 -0.86 -13.47
N ASP A 69 0.95 -1.20 -12.78
CA ASP A 69 1.19 -2.55 -12.33
C ASP A 69 0.48 -2.86 -11.00
N ASN A 70 0.13 -4.14 -10.80
CA ASN A 70 -0.57 -4.63 -9.61
C ASN A 70 0.20 -4.38 -8.30
N ASN A 71 1.53 -4.23 -8.37
CA ASN A 71 2.33 -3.89 -7.19
C ASN A 71 1.92 -2.53 -6.60
N THR A 72 1.46 -1.58 -7.42
CA THR A 72 0.93 -0.30 -6.93
C THR A 72 -0.35 -0.51 -6.12
N THR A 73 -1.22 -1.42 -6.56
CA THR A 73 -2.47 -1.78 -5.87
C THR A 73 -2.17 -2.41 -4.53
N ILE A 74 -1.32 -3.45 -4.51
CA ILE A 74 -0.96 -4.17 -3.30
C ILE A 74 -0.26 -3.23 -2.31
N SER A 75 0.66 -2.40 -2.79
CA SER A 75 1.35 -1.41 -1.94
C SER A 75 0.39 -0.41 -1.31
N SER A 76 -0.58 0.09 -2.09
CA SER A 76 -1.60 1.04 -1.61
C SER A 76 -2.49 0.41 -0.54
N ILE A 77 -2.89 -0.86 -0.70
CA ILE A 77 -3.64 -1.59 0.35
C ILE A 77 -2.78 -1.79 1.60
N LEU A 78 -1.51 -2.16 1.42
CA LEU A 78 -0.59 -2.40 2.52
C LEU A 78 -0.17 -1.10 3.22
N ASP A 79 -0.46 0.08 2.68
CA ASP A 79 -0.19 1.33 3.37
C ASP A 79 -1.30 1.66 4.38
N PRO A 80 -1.01 1.72 5.69
CA PRO A 80 -2.02 2.00 6.70
C PRO A 80 -2.67 3.39 6.54
N ARG A 81 -2.04 4.31 5.80
CA ARG A 81 -2.53 5.66 5.50
C ARG A 81 -3.60 5.64 4.40
N ASN A 82 -3.40 4.81 3.37
CA ASN A 82 -4.13 4.88 2.11
C ASN A 82 -5.03 3.66 1.84
N LYS A 83 -5.04 2.65 2.71
CA LYS A 83 -5.73 1.36 2.47
C LYS A 83 -7.23 1.47 2.15
N ILE A 84 -7.92 2.56 2.52
CA ILE A 84 -9.35 2.79 2.23
C ILE A 84 -9.57 3.52 0.89
N PHE A 85 -8.59 4.29 0.41
CA PHE A 85 -8.74 5.13 -0.78
C PHE A 85 -9.06 4.32 -2.06
N LEU A 86 -8.58 3.07 -2.13
CA LEU A 86 -8.93 2.15 -3.21
C LEU A 86 -10.38 1.66 -3.18
N PHE A 87 -11.11 1.93 -2.09
CA PHE A 87 -12.43 1.39 -1.80
C PHE A 87 -13.51 2.48 -1.67
N GLU A 88 -13.17 3.75 -1.88
CA GLU A 88 -14.12 4.88 -1.82
C GLU A 88 -15.19 4.83 -2.91
N SER A 89 -15.05 3.98 -3.95
CA SER A 89 -16.15 3.69 -4.89
C SER A 89 -17.21 2.71 -4.35
N GLY A 90 -17.17 2.37 -3.06
CA GLY A 90 -18.28 1.73 -2.34
C GLY A 90 -18.14 0.24 -2.04
N GLU A 91 -17.17 -0.47 -2.62
CA GLU A 91 -16.79 -1.84 -2.23
C GLU A 91 -15.35 -2.11 -2.70
N PRO A 92 -14.57 -2.96 -2.02
CA PRO A 92 -13.40 -3.56 -2.62
C PRO A 92 -13.75 -4.19 -3.96
N THR A 93 -13.15 -3.71 -5.05
CA THR A 93 -13.28 -4.40 -6.33
C THR A 93 -12.82 -5.84 -6.09
N THR A 94 -13.69 -6.82 -6.35
CA THR A 94 -13.41 -8.24 -6.12
C THR A 94 -12.05 -8.67 -6.67
N ASN A 95 -11.63 -8.04 -7.78
CA ASN A 95 -10.32 -8.23 -8.39
C ASN A 95 -9.14 -7.83 -7.47
N THR A 96 -9.25 -6.70 -6.77
CA THR A 96 -8.22 -6.18 -5.86
C THR A 96 -8.01 -7.10 -4.67
N ILE A 97 -9.11 -7.58 -4.07
CA ILE A 97 -9.05 -8.57 -2.98
C ILE A 97 -8.50 -9.90 -3.49
N ALA A 98 -8.91 -10.35 -4.68
CA ALA A 98 -8.37 -11.57 -5.28
C ALA A 98 -6.84 -11.51 -5.47
N ILE A 99 -6.32 -10.40 -6.01
CA ILE A 99 -4.87 -10.18 -6.16
C ILE A 99 -4.16 -10.20 -4.80
N LEU A 100 -4.72 -9.51 -3.78
CA LEU A 100 -4.14 -9.53 -2.44
C LEU A 100 -4.12 -10.93 -1.84
N HIS A 101 -5.19 -11.71 -2.00
CA HIS A 101 -5.28 -13.09 -1.52
C HIS A 101 -4.30 -14.03 -2.23
N GLU A 102 -4.10 -13.87 -3.53
CA GLU A 102 -3.12 -14.62 -4.31
C GLU A 102 -1.70 -14.36 -3.76
N GLN A 103 -1.32 -13.09 -3.62
CA GLN A 103 -0.02 -12.71 -3.08
C GLN A 103 0.17 -13.16 -1.64
N PHE A 104 -0.86 -13.01 -0.81
CA PHE A 104 -0.83 -13.50 0.56
C PHE A 104 -0.61 -15.02 0.63
N SER A 105 -1.23 -15.78 -0.28
CA SER A 105 -1.05 -17.24 -0.38
C SER A 105 0.37 -17.61 -0.81
N PHE A 106 0.95 -16.85 -1.73
CA PHE A 106 2.35 -17.01 -2.12
C PHE A 106 3.31 -16.76 -0.93
N TYR A 107 3.09 -15.73 -0.13
CA TYR A 107 3.90 -15.50 1.07
C TYR A 107 3.67 -16.55 2.17
N LEU A 108 2.45 -17.09 2.27
CA LEU A 108 2.17 -18.20 3.19
C LEU A 108 2.97 -19.45 2.82
N SER A 109 3.09 -19.78 1.52
CA SER A 109 3.82 -20.97 1.06
C SER A 109 5.33 -20.83 1.22
N GLN A 110 5.85 -19.60 1.16
CA GLN A 110 7.28 -19.29 1.31
C GLN A 110 7.76 -19.15 2.74
N LYS A 111 6.87 -19.19 3.75
CA LYS A 111 7.32 -19.23 5.15
C LYS A 111 8.30 -20.39 5.30
N PRO A 112 9.54 -20.14 5.78
CA PRO A 112 10.34 -21.23 6.31
C PRO A 112 9.46 -21.89 7.36
N GLN A 113 9.08 -23.15 7.16
CA GLN A 113 8.61 -23.96 8.27
C GLN A 113 9.72 -23.85 9.30
N SER A 114 9.50 -23.05 10.34
CA SER A 114 10.29 -23.16 11.55
C SER A 114 10.23 -24.65 11.84
N GLN A 115 11.38 -25.33 11.77
CA GLN A 115 11.47 -26.73 12.15
C GLN A 115 10.67 -26.84 13.43
N ALA A 116 9.64 -27.69 13.40
CA ALA A 116 8.91 -28.04 14.59
C ALA A 116 9.93 -28.73 15.50
N SER A 117 10.61 -27.95 16.32
CA SER A 117 11.15 -28.45 17.56
C SER A 117 9.93 -28.97 18.30
N LEU A 118 9.96 -30.26 18.68
CA LEU A 118 8.91 -30.86 19.48
C LEU A 118 8.52 -29.85 20.59
N PRO A 119 7.23 -29.54 20.77
CA PRO A 119 6.85 -28.56 21.76
C PRO A 119 7.21 -29.12 23.13
N SER A 120 8.32 -28.66 23.71
CA SER A 120 8.47 -28.68 25.16
C SER A 120 7.43 -27.71 25.68
N THR A 121 6.21 -28.21 25.89
CA THR A 121 5.15 -27.44 26.51
C THR A 121 5.66 -27.12 27.89
N SER A 122 6.17 -25.90 28.10
CA SER A 122 6.62 -25.50 29.43
C SER A 122 5.43 -25.67 30.38
N LEU A 123 5.71 -26.11 31.61
CA LEU A 123 4.69 -26.33 32.64
C LEU A 123 3.75 -25.11 32.78
N ARG A 124 4.30 -23.91 32.54
CA ARG A 124 3.57 -22.64 32.53
C ARG A 124 2.49 -22.56 31.44
N GLU A 125 2.76 -23.09 30.25
CA GLU A 125 1.81 -23.10 29.14
C GLU A 125 0.67 -24.09 29.37
N TYR A 126 0.99 -25.26 29.94
CA TYR A 126 -0.01 -26.25 30.37
C TYR A 126 -0.99 -25.66 31.40
N PHE A 127 -0.48 -24.97 32.42
CA PHE A 127 -1.34 -24.33 33.43
C PHE A 127 -2.11 -23.12 32.88
N ARG A 128 -1.58 -22.41 31.86
CA ARG A 128 -2.31 -21.34 31.16
C ARG A 128 -3.54 -21.87 30.42
N GLN A 129 -3.41 -23.02 29.76
CA GLN A 129 -4.50 -23.72 29.06
C GLN A 129 -5.57 -24.23 30.04
N LEU A 130 -5.16 -24.82 31.16
CA LEU A 130 -6.09 -25.24 32.23
C LEU A 130 -6.87 -24.06 32.82
N LYS A 131 -6.22 -22.90 33.02
CA LYS A 131 -6.88 -21.69 33.52
C LYS A 131 -7.91 -21.16 32.53
N LYS A 132 -7.60 -21.14 31.22
CA LYS A 132 -8.58 -20.76 30.18
C LYS A 132 -9.81 -21.65 30.18
N ARG A 133 -9.63 -22.97 30.33
CA ARG A 133 -10.74 -23.94 30.39
C ARG A 133 -11.62 -23.79 31.63
N ARG A 134 -11.08 -23.25 32.72
CA ARG A 134 -11.79 -23.07 34.00
C ARG A 134 -12.55 -21.75 34.10
N ILE A 135 -12.10 -20.69 33.42
CA ILE A 135 -12.69 -19.34 33.55
C ILE A 135 -13.77 -19.07 32.47
N GLY A 136 -13.91 -19.92 31.45
CA GLY A 136 -15.03 -19.81 30.50
C GLY A 136 -15.08 -18.47 29.76
N VAL A 137 -13.94 -17.81 29.52
CA VAL A 137 -13.90 -16.56 28.75
C VAL A 137 -13.82 -16.90 27.27
N THR A 138 -14.97 -17.20 26.68
CA THR A 138 -15.18 -17.10 25.23
C THR A 138 -15.45 -15.65 24.89
N ALA A 139 -14.40 -14.88 24.62
CA ALA A 139 -14.54 -13.65 23.87
C ALA A 139 -14.48 -14.00 22.39
N GLU A 140 -15.58 -14.56 21.87
CA GLU A 140 -15.82 -14.68 20.44
C GLU A 140 -16.84 -13.60 20.06
N THR A 141 -16.34 -12.51 19.48
CA THR A 141 -17.15 -11.62 18.67
C THR A 141 -17.37 -12.31 17.33
N THR A 142 -18.60 -12.74 17.12
CA THR A 142 -19.08 -13.45 15.92
C THR A 142 -18.86 -12.61 14.67
N LEU A 143 -18.06 -13.11 13.73
CA LEU A 143 -18.09 -12.77 12.31
C LEU A 143 -18.29 -14.07 11.51
N PRO A 144 -18.96 -14.00 10.34
CA PRO A 144 -19.55 -15.17 9.69
C PRO A 144 -18.50 -16.17 9.15
N PRO A 145 -18.89 -17.46 8.99
CA PRO A 145 -17.96 -18.54 8.67
C PRO A 145 -17.81 -18.72 7.16
N SER A 146 -16.69 -18.31 6.56
CA SER A 146 -16.24 -18.87 5.27
C SER A 146 -14.77 -18.65 4.87
N LEU A 147 -13.93 -17.99 5.66
CA LEU A 147 -12.52 -17.73 5.32
C LEU A 147 -11.57 -18.47 6.27
N SER A 148 -10.46 -18.98 5.74
CA SER A 148 -9.43 -19.63 6.57
C SER A 148 -8.95 -18.66 7.67
N PRO A 149 -8.48 -19.15 8.84
CA PRO A 149 -8.00 -18.28 9.92
C PRO A 149 -6.90 -17.32 9.49
N ASP A 150 -6.18 -17.64 8.41
CA ASP A 150 -5.14 -16.80 7.86
C ASP A 150 -5.69 -15.64 7.02
N PHE A 151 -6.73 -15.86 6.20
CA PHE A 151 -7.38 -14.78 5.44
C PHE A 151 -8.17 -13.82 6.32
N ALA A 152 -8.67 -14.28 7.48
CA ALA A 152 -9.30 -13.39 8.47
C ALA A 152 -8.37 -12.26 8.95
N LYS A 153 -7.04 -12.39 8.79
CA LYS A 153 -6.08 -11.32 9.10
C LYS A 153 -6.13 -10.18 8.10
N ILE A 154 -6.45 -10.47 6.83
CA ILE A 154 -6.65 -9.46 5.77
C ILE A 154 -7.85 -8.61 6.16
N GLU A 155 -9.01 -9.24 6.37
CA GLU A 155 -10.24 -8.56 6.77
C GLU A 155 -10.04 -7.71 8.03
N ARG A 156 -9.37 -8.28 9.05
CA ARG A 156 -9.08 -7.55 10.29
C ARG A 156 -8.18 -6.33 10.07
N TYR A 157 -7.24 -6.39 9.13
CA TYR A 157 -6.38 -5.26 8.79
C TYR A 157 -7.15 -4.20 8.01
N LEU A 158 -7.93 -4.60 7.01
CA LEU A 158 -8.77 -3.69 6.21
C LEU A 158 -9.83 -2.98 7.06
N ALA A 159 -10.34 -3.64 8.10
CA ALA A 159 -11.29 -3.05 9.05
C ALA A 159 -10.65 -2.06 10.06
N LEU A 160 -9.32 -1.92 10.12
CA LEU A 160 -8.70 -0.89 10.95
C LEU A 160 -8.88 0.49 10.30
N PRO A 161 -9.06 1.56 11.08
CA PRO A 161 -9.10 2.91 10.52
C PRO A 161 -7.78 3.23 9.80
N CYS A 162 -7.84 4.12 8.80
CA CYS A 162 -6.63 4.72 8.26
C CYS A 162 -5.91 5.51 9.35
N ASP A 163 -4.58 5.49 9.30
CA ASP A 163 -3.73 6.24 10.21
C ASP A 163 -2.82 7.13 9.37
N GLU A 164 -3.24 8.36 9.11
CA GLU A 164 -2.59 9.27 8.15
C GLU A 164 -1.22 9.77 8.63
N ASN A 165 -0.97 9.73 9.94
CA ASN A 165 0.20 10.37 10.56
C ASN A 165 1.33 9.37 10.92
N VAL A 166 1.30 8.17 10.35
CA VAL A 166 2.31 7.13 10.65
C VAL A 166 3.32 6.94 9.54
N GLU A 167 4.53 6.59 9.94
CA GLU A 167 5.50 5.99 9.04
C GLU A 167 5.10 4.54 8.78
N ALA A 168 4.66 4.24 7.56
CA ALA A 168 4.07 2.95 7.19
C ALA A 168 4.96 1.75 7.57
N LEU A 169 6.27 1.82 7.33
CA LEU A 169 7.20 0.73 7.66
C LEU A 169 7.35 0.52 9.18
N LEU A 170 7.38 1.59 9.98
CA LEU A 170 7.42 1.49 11.44
C LEU A 170 6.09 0.95 11.99
N TRP A 171 4.98 1.34 11.38
CA TRP A 171 3.66 0.80 11.71
C TRP A 171 3.63 -0.72 11.51
N TRP A 172 4.12 -1.22 10.38
CA TRP A 172 4.19 -2.67 10.12
C TRP A 172 5.16 -3.39 11.04
N GLN A 173 6.27 -2.77 11.40
CA GLN A 173 7.21 -3.33 12.38
C GLN A 173 6.51 -3.55 13.73
N ALA A 174 5.78 -2.55 14.23
CA ALA A 174 5.04 -2.62 15.49
C ALA A 174 3.91 -3.66 15.46
N HIS A 175 3.28 -3.86 14.29
CA HIS A 175 2.14 -4.75 14.12
C HIS A 175 2.49 -6.15 13.56
N SER A 176 3.78 -6.42 13.33
CA SER A 176 4.28 -7.67 12.73
C SER A 176 3.83 -8.94 13.44
N THR A 177 3.75 -8.92 14.78
CA THR A 177 3.29 -10.09 15.56
C THR A 177 1.81 -10.42 15.32
N LYS A 178 0.98 -9.41 15.07
CA LYS A 178 -0.46 -9.55 14.82
C LYS A 178 -0.74 -9.90 13.36
N PHE A 179 0.04 -9.35 12.43
CA PHE A 179 -0.16 -9.46 11.00
C PHE A 179 1.10 -9.94 10.27
N LEU A 180 1.67 -11.08 10.72
CA LEU A 180 2.97 -11.55 10.26
C LEU A 180 3.15 -11.56 8.73
N VAL A 181 2.24 -12.20 7.99
CA VAL A 181 2.34 -12.32 6.54
C VAL A 181 2.21 -10.96 5.86
N LEU A 182 1.22 -10.16 6.26
CA LEU A 182 1.05 -8.81 5.71
C LEU A 182 2.25 -7.92 6.02
N SER A 183 2.89 -8.06 7.18
CA SER A 183 4.10 -7.29 7.52
C SER A 183 5.31 -7.67 6.66
N LEU A 184 5.42 -8.94 6.26
CA LEU A 184 6.45 -9.40 5.32
C LEU A 184 6.18 -8.83 3.93
N MET A 185 4.93 -8.93 3.46
CA MET A 185 4.53 -8.31 2.19
C MET A 185 4.78 -6.80 2.21
N ALA A 186 4.35 -6.10 3.26
CA ALA A 186 4.50 -4.66 3.34
C ALA A 186 5.97 -4.23 3.33
N LYS A 187 6.86 -4.99 3.97
CA LYS A 187 8.30 -4.74 3.90
C LYS A 187 8.84 -4.80 2.47
N ASP A 188 8.39 -5.76 1.67
CA ASP A 188 8.88 -5.95 0.31
C ASP A 188 8.23 -4.95 -0.67
N TYR A 189 6.92 -4.79 -0.59
CA TYR A 189 6.16 -3.92 -1.50
C TYR A 189 6.39 -2.43 -1.22
N LEU A 190 6.35 -1.98 0.03
CA LEU A 190 6.54 -0.56 0.36
C LEU A 190 7.99 -0.08 0.16
N ALA A 191 8.95 -1.00 0.02
CA ALA A 191 10.34 -0.68 -0.33
C ALA A 191 10.53 -0.40 -1.83
N ILE A 192 9.53 -0.68 -2.67
CA ILE A 192 9.61 -0.38 -4.10
C ILE A 192 9.53 1.14 -4.29
N GLN A 193 10.48 1.67 -5.04
CA GLN A 193 10.50 3.08 -5.43
C GLN A 193 9.58 3.28 -6.63
N SER A 194 8.72 4.30 -6.57
CA SER A 194 7.79 4.60 -7.68
C SER A 194 8.48 5.18 -8.91
N THR A 195 9.69 5.73 -8.77
CA THR A 195 10.45 6.35 -9.86
C THR A 195 11.91 5.92 -9.84
N SER A 196 12.58 6.04 -10.99
CA SER A 196 14.02 5.84 -11.15
C SER A 196 14.88 6.99 -10.61
N VAL A 197 14.27 8.07 -10.12
CA VAL A 197 14.99 9.32 -9.76
C VAL A 197 16.07 9.08 -8.72
N ALA A 198 15.82 8.24 -7.71
CA ALA A 198 16.82 7.92 -6.69
C ALA A 198 18.07 7.26 -7.31
N CYS A 199 17.87 6.35 -8.26
CA CYS A 199 18.96 5.72 -9.01
C CYS A 199 19.66 6.72 -9.93
N GLU A 200 18.92 7.53 -10.68
CA GLU A 200 19.47 8.57 -11.56
C GLU A 200 20.32 9.60 -10.81
N GLN A 201 19.88 10.02 -9.61
CA GLN A 201 20.65 10.90 -8.74
C GLN A 201 21.96 10.23 -8.29
N ALA A 202 21.90 8.98 -7.85
CA ALA A 202 23.09 8.23 -7.47
C ALA A 202 24.08 8.09 -8.64
N PHE A 203 23.58 7.77 -9.85
CA PHE A 203 24.40 7.68 -11.06
C PHE A 203 24.96 9.03 -11.51
N SER A 204 24.20 10.12 -11.37
CA SER A 204 24.67 11.47 -11.72
C SER A 204 25.81 11.91 -10.81
N VAL A 205 25.71 11.64 -9.50
CA VAL A 205 26.78 11.90 -8.53
C VAL A 205 28.01 11.03 -8.83
N ALA A 206 27.80 9.75 -9.15
CA ALA A 206 28.88 8.84 -9.54
C ALA A 206 29.58 9.28 -10.83
N GLY A 207 28.84 9.77 -11.83
CA GLY A 207 29.39 10.29 -13.08
C GLY A 207 30.37 11.44 -12.84
N ASN A 208 30.06 12.37 -11.94
CA ASN A 208 30.98 13.44 -11.55
C ASN A 208 32.27 12.95 -10.88
N THR A 209 32.28 11.72 -10.36
CA THR A 209 33.45 11.11 -9.70
C THR A 209 34.26 10.24 -10.68
N ILE A 210 33.60 9.60 -11.65
CA ILE A 210 34.19 8.64 -12.59
C ILE A 210 34.67 9.32 -13.89
N THR A 211 34.04 10.41 -14.33
CA THR A 211 34.39 11.12 -15.58
C THR A 211 35.54 12.13 -15.40
N LYS A 212 36.64 11.68 -14.77
CA LYS A 212 37.96 12.33 -14.89
C LYS A 212 38.91 11.35 -15.57
N VAL A 213 38.90 11.37 -16.90
CA VAL A 213 39.99 10.85 -17.75
C VAL A 213 40.32 11.91 -18.76
#